data_AF-A0A1V5ZLX4-F1
#
_entry.id   AF-A0A1V5ZLX4-F1
#
_cell.length_a   1.000
_cell.length_b   1.000
_cell.length_c   1.000
_cell.angle_alpha   90.00
_cell.angle_beta   90.00
_cell.angle_gamma   90.00
#
_symmetry.space_group_name_H-M   'P 1'
#
loop_
_entity.id
_entity.type
_entity.pdbx_description
1 polymer ?
#
loop_
_entity_poly.entity_id
_entity_poly.type
_entity_poly.pdbx_seq_one_letter_code
_entity_poly.pdbx_strand_id
1 'polypeptide(L)'
;MVILNEEHKLFPEQEDLLNSGFGPRDWDILAVPPEGWDLETIIYWVASFRSSGCCHIVFASPVPALMVKLAKLANARGEEWPVLWAFHNDKRTSKEVPDGKGGTRIIKTVSPTGWKLIC
;
A
#
# COMPACT_ATOMS: atom_id res chain seq x y z
N MET A 1 -8.28 -3.68 -5.61
CA MET A 1 -7.92 -2.24 -5.66
C MET A 1 -6.57 -2.03 -4.98
N VAL A 2 -5.64 -1.31 -5.61
CA VAL A 2 -4.31 -1.01 -5.08
C VAL A 2 -4.23 0.48 -4.71
N ILE A 3 -3.99 0.78 -3.44
CA ILE A 3 -3.78 2.14 -2.95
C ILE A 3 -2.31 2.51 -3.13
N LEU A 4 -2.02 3.48 -4.00
CA LEU A 4 -0.66 3.90 -4.34
C LEU A 4 -0.56 5.42 -4.39
N ASN A 5 0.48 5.97 -3.78
CA ASN A 5 0.76 7.41 -3.88
C ASN A 5 1.24 7.74 -5.31
N GLU A 6 0.80 8.86 -5.87
CA GLU A 6 1.12 9.30 -7.23
C GLU A 6 2.62 9.45 -7.52
N GLU A 7 3.43 9.77 -6.50
CA GLU A 7 4.88 9.89 -6.62
C GLU A 7 5.60 8.52 -6.54
N HIS A 8 4.88 7.48 -6.12
CA HIS A 8 5.42 6.14 -5.95
C HIS A 8 5.18 5.29 -7.19
N LYS A 9 6.05 4.29 -7.37
CA LYS A 9 5.89 3.23 -8.36
C LYS A 9 5.99 1.89 -7.66
N LEU A 10 5.26 0.91 -8.18
CA LEU A 10 5.45 -0.46 -7.75
C LEU A 10 6.84 -0.94 -8.19
N PHE A 11 7.46 -1.77 -7.36
CA PHE A 11 8.59 -2.58 -7.80
C PHE A 11 8.09 -3.68 -8.75
N PRO A 12 8.91 -4.15 -9.71
CA PRO A 12 8.51 -5.24 -10.60
C PRO A 12 7.98 -6.48 -9.87
N GLU A 13 8.63 -6.91 -8.78
CA GLU A 13 8.14 -8.04 -7.97
C GLU A 13 6.77 -7.76 -7.31
N GLN A 14 6.45 -6.51 -7.00
CA GLN A 14 5.12 -6.17 -6.45
C GLN A 14 4.04 -6.30 -7.52
N GLU A 15 4.31 -5.88 -8.75
CA GLU A 15 3.41 -6.10 -9.90
C GLU A 15 3.22 -7.59 -10.18
N ASP A 16 4.31 -8.38 -10.16
CA ASP A 16 4.25 -9.83 -10.34
C ASP A 16 3.37 -10.51 -9.27
N LEU A 17 3.48 -10.06 -8.02
CA LEU A 17 2.65 -10.54 -6.91
C LEU A 17 1.16 -10.19 -7.09
N LEU A 18 0.85 -8.96 -7.56
CA LEU A 18 -0.53 -8.55 -7.86
C LEU A 18 -1.11 -9.36 -9.02
N ASN A 19 -0.35 -9.51 -10.10
CA ASN A 19 -0.76 -10.26 -11.28
C ASN A 19 -0.98 -11.73 -10.96
N SER A 20 -0.13 -12.33 -10.13
CA SER A 20 -0.26 -13.72 -9.70
C SER A 20 -1.40 -13.93 -8.70
N GLY A 21 -1.63 -12.97 -7.80
CA GLY A 21 -2.63 -13.08 -6.73
C GLY A 21 -4.06 -12.73 -7.15
N PHE A 22 -4.21 -11.76 -8.08
CA PHE A 22 -5.52 -11.22 -8.46
C PHE A 22 -5.83 -11.37 -9.94
N GLY A 23 -4.83 -11.54 -10.80
CA GLY A 23 -4.97 -11.55 -12.26
C GLY A 23 -4.55 -10.22 -12.89
N PRO A 24 -3.87 -10.22 -14.05
CA PRO A 24 -3.23 -9.03 -14.61
C PRO A 24 -4.18 -7.94 -15.14
N ARG A 25 -5.49 -8.18 -15.13
CA ARG A 25 -6.53 -7.23 -15.57
C ARG A 25 -7.62 -7.02 -14.52
N ASP A 26 -7.44 -7.56 -13.33
CA ASP A 26 -8.46 -7.65 -12.28
C ASP A 26 -8.13 -6.75 -11.08
N TRP A 27 -7.15 -5.87 -11.24
CA TRP A 27 -6.80 -4.86 -10.26
C TRP A 27 -6.55 -3.51 -10.94
N ASP A 28 -6.97 -2.46 -10.24
CA ASP A 28 -6.75 -1.06 -10.60
C ASP A 28 -6.01 -0.33 -9.48
N ILE A 29 -5.44 0.82 -9.82
CA ILE A 29 -4.80 1.74 -8.87
C ILE A 29 -5.78 2.84 -8.48
N LEU A 30 -5.98 3.01 -7.18
CA LEU A 30 -6.51 4.24 -6.61
C LEU A 30 -5.33 5.11 -6.17
N ALA A 31 -5.12 6.18 -6.93
CA ALA A 31 -4.05 7.15 -6.72
C ALA A 31 -4.32 8.01 -5.47
N VAL A 32 -3.32 8.10 -4.59
CA VAL A 32 -3.30 9.01 -3.44
C VAL A 32 -2.45 10.22 -3.81
N PRO A 33 -2.97 11.44 -3.72
CA PRO A 33 -2.18 12.63 -4.03
C PRO A 33 -1.02 12.80 -3.04
N PRO A 34 0.05 13.51 -3.41
CA PRO A 34 1.23 13.72 -2.56
C PRO A 34 0.91 14.32 -1.18
N GLU A 35 -0.02 15.27 -1.14
CA GLU A 35 -0.54 15.91 0.08
C GLU A 35 -1.42 14.98 0.93
N GLY A 36 -1.80 13.82 0.41
CA GLY A 36 -2.70 12.86 1.03
C GLY A 36 -4.18 13.25 0.93
N TRP A 37 -5.03 12.43 1.51
CA TRP A 37 -6.47 12.70 1.61
C TRP A 37 -6.82 13.28 2.97
N ASP A 38 -7.75 14.24 2.97
CA ASP A 38 -8.42 14.66 4.18
C ASP A 38 -9.37 13.57 4.72
N LEU A 39 -9.90 13.80 5.92
CA LEU A 39 -10.74 12.83 6.59
C LEU A 39 -12.07 12.59 5.86
N GLU A 40 -12.65 13.61 5.23
CA GLU A 40 -13.90 13.49 4.49
C GLU A 40 -13.75 12.59 3.26
N THR A 41 -12.67 12.78 2.50
CA THR A 41 -12.29 11.95 1.36
C THR A 41 -12.04 10.51 1.78
N ILE A 42 -11.38 10.29 2.92
CA ILE A 42 -11.20 8.95 3.48
C ILE A 42 -12.55 8.31 3.83
N ILE A 43 -13.48 9.05 4.44
CA ILE A 43 -14.82 8.54 4.77
C ILE A 43 -15.58 8.20 3.49
N TYR A 44 -15.48 9.02 2.45
CA TYR A 44 -16.05 8.74 1.14
C TYR A 44 -15.53 7.42 0.57
N TRP A 45 -14.22 7.19 0.56
CA TRP A 45 -13.65 5.95 0.04
C TRP A 45 -14.08 4.71 0.83
N VAL A 46 -14.16 4.82 2.16
CA VAL A 46 -14.68 3.72 3.00
C VAL A 46 -16.11 3.36 2.59
N ALA A 47 -16.98 4.35 2.37
CA ALA A 47 -18.35 4.13 1.92
C ALA A 47 -18.42 3.58 0.48
N SER A 48 -17.53 4.06 -0.41
CA SER A 48 -17.43 3.63 -1.80
C SER A 48 -16.99 2.16 -1.92
N PHE A 49 -15.95 1.75 -1.19
CA PHE A 49 -15.49 0.35 -1.15
C PHE A 49 -16.57 -0.59 -0.63
N ARG A 50 -17.30 -0.15 0.40
CA ARG A 50 -18.44 -0.90 0.93
C ARG A 50 -19.54 -1.08 -0.10
N SER A 51 -19.89 -0.02 -0.82
CA SER A 51 -21.03 -0.03 -1.77
C SER A 51 -20.71 -0.77 -3.07
N SER A 52 -19.45 -0.75 -3.49
CA SER A 52 -18.98 -1.48 -4.69
C SER A 52 -18.78 -2.97 -4.46
N GLY A 53 -18.83 -3.45 -3.20
CA GLY A 53 -18.49 -4.83 -2.88
C GLY A 53 -17.01 -5.14 -3.11
N CYS A 54 -16.13 -4.13 -3.04
CA CYS A 54 -14.70 -4.33 -3.23
C CYS A 54 -14.16 -5.27 -2.14
N CYS A 55 -13.75 -6.47 -2.55
CA CYS A 55 -13.29 -7.51 -1.63
C CYS A 55 -11.82 -7.35 -1.22
N HIS A 56 -10.93 -6.90 -2.12
CA HIS A 56 -9.49 -6.85 -1.85
C HIS A 56 -8.94 -5.43 -2.00
N ILE A 57 -8.32 -4.94 -0.93
CA ILE A 57 -7.64 -3.63 -0.91
C ILE A 57 -6.18 -3.85 -0.55
N VAL A 58 -5.28 -3.56 -1.49
CA VAL A 58 -3.83 -3.67 -1.30
C VAL A 58 -3.24 -2.30 -1.04
N PHE A 59 -2.52 -2.13 0.07
CA PHE A 59 -1.82 -0.89 0.38
C PHE A 59 -0.36 -0.98 -0.10
N ALA A 60 -0.09 -0.37 -1.25
CA ALA A 60 1.27 -0.12 -1.73
C ALA A 60 1.87 1.14 -1.11
N SER A 61 1.02 2.15 -0.85
CA SER A 61 1.34 3.30 0.00
C SER A 61 0.44 3.30 1.24
N PRO A 62 0.99 3.48 2.45
CA PRO A 62 0.20 3.47 3.68
C PRO A 62 -0.68 4.72 3.77
N VAL A 63 -1.98 4.53 4.03
CA VAL A 63 -2.93 5.58 4.41
C VAL A 63 -3.53 5.20 5.77
N PRO A 64 -2.87 5.54 6.90
CA PRO A 64 -3.17 4.94 8.21
C PRO A 64 -4.63 5.07 8.64
N ALA A 65 -5.24 6.25 8.45
CA ALA A 65 -6.63 6.49 8.82
C ALA A 65 -7.63 5.65 7.98
N LEU A 66 -7.34 5.43 6.70
CA LEU A 66 -8.15 4.55 5.85
C LEU A 66 -8.04 3.09 6.30
N MET A 67 -6.82 2.61 6.56
CA MET A 67 -6.57 1.24 7.05
C MET A 67 -7.35 0.96 8.34
N VAL A 68 -7.28 1.88 9.32
CA VAL A 68 -8.00 1.74 10.61
C VAL A 68 -9.52 1.71 10.40
N LYS A 69 -10.06 2.58 9.54
CA LYS A 69 -11.52 2.64 9.30
C LYS A 69 -12.03 1.38 8.60
N LEU A 70 -11.31 0.88 7.59
CA LEU A 70 -11.68 -0.35 6.90
C LEU A 70 -11.57 -1.58 7.81
N ALA A 71 -10.49 -1.68 8.60
CA ALA A 71 -10.34 -2.77 9.58
C ALA A 71 -11.45 -2.74 10.65
N LYS A 72 -11.85 -1.55 11.12
CA LYS A 72 -12.98 -1.41 12.04
C LYS A 72 -14.32 -1.80 11.40
N LEU A 73 -14.52 -1.46 10.12
CA LEU A 73 -15.74 -1.80 9.40
C LEU A 73 -15.92 -3.32 9.31
N ALA A 74 -14.88 -4.05 8.88
CA ALA A 74 -14.88 -5.51 8.81
C ALA A 74 -15.18 -6.15 10.18
N ASN A 75 -14.46 -5.72 11.23
CA ASN A 75 -14.62 -6.26 12.58
C ASN A 75 -15.99 -5.98 13.22
N ALA A 76 -16.54 -4.79 13.05
CA ALA A 76 -17.75 -4.36 13.77
C ALA A 76 -19.02 -5.12 13.36
N ARG A 77 -19.00 -5.80 12.21
CA ARG A 77 -20.19 -6.43 11.62
C ARG A 77 -20.04 -7.93 11.37
N GLY A 78 -18.91 -8.52 11.78
CA GLY A 78 -18.57 -9.89 11.39
C GLY A 78 -18.46 -10.04 9.87
N GLU A 79 -18.16 -8.95 9.16
CA GLU A 79 -17.99 -8.94 7.71
C GLU A 79 -16.54 -9.36 7.41
N GLU A 80 -16.36 -10.37 6.55
CA GLU A 80 -15.04 -10.83 6.11
C GLU A 80 -14.36 -9.85 5.12
N TRP A 81 -15.04 -8.76 4.75
CA TRP A 81 -14.65 -7.87 3.66
C TRP A 81 -14.68 -6.38 4.06
N PRO A 82 -13.77 -5.55 3.49
CA PRO A 82 -12.68 -5.94 2.59
C PRO A 82 -11.51 -6.60 3.32
N VAL A 83 -10.86 -7.58 2.67
CA VAL A 83 -9.56 -8.11 3.09
C VAL A 83 -8.49 -7.09 2.73
N LEU A 84 -7.74 -6.67 3.75
CA LEU A 84 -6.68 -5.67 3.61
C LEU A 84 -5.34 -6.38 3.39
N TRP A 85 -4.63 -6.01 2.35
CA TRP A 85 -3.33 -6.56 2.01
C TRP A 85 -2.24 -5.51 2.13
N ALA A 86 -1.03 -5.93 2.46
CA ALA A 86 0.16 -5.07 2.49
C ALA A 86 1.36 -5.79 1.85
N PHE A 87 2.24 -5.00 1.23
CA PHE A 87 3.54 -5.49 0.81
C PHE A 87 4.51 -5.52 1.99
N HIS A 88 5.05 -6.71 2.27
CA HIS A 88 6.07 -6.93 3.27
C HIS A 88 7.43 -7.17 2.61
N ASN A 89 8.48 -6.54 3.12
CA ASN A 89 9.86 -6.81 2.75
C ASN A 89 10.77 -6.57 3.97
N ASP A 90 11.42 -7.61 4.43
CA ASP A 90 12.33 -7.63 5.57
C ASP A 90 13.81 -7.43 5.16
N LYS A 91 14.11 -7.40 3.86
CA LYS A 91 15.45 -7.16 3.33
C LYS A 91 15.75 -5.65 3.25
N ARG A 92 16.99 -5.28 3.54
CA ARG A 92 17.48 -3.89 3.47
C ARG A 92 18.78 -3.84 2.69
N THR A 93 18.91 -2.86 1.82
CA THR A 93 20.16 -2.52 1.14
C THR A 93 20.78 -1.30 1.79
N SER A 94 22.09 -1.30 1.98
CA SER A 94 22.83 -0.15 2.51
C SER A 94 23.59 0.54 1.39
N LYS A 95 23.52 1.86 1.33
CA LYS A 95 24.39 2.68 0.46
C LYS A 95 25.10 3.73 1.29
N GLU A 96 26.37 3.95 1.01
CA GLU A 96 27.09 5.13 1.50
C GLU A 96 26.76 6.32 0.60
N VAL A 97 26.43 7.45 1.21
CA VAL A 97 26.26 8.72 0.50
C VAL A 97 27.00 9.82 1.24
N PRO A 98 27.41 10.90 0.55
CA PRO A 98 27.96 12.08 1.21
C PRO A 98 27.01 12.64 2.27
N ASP A 99 27.56 13.07 3.40
CA ASP A 99 26.80 13.65 4.51
C ASP A 99 26.64 15.18 4.42
N GLY A 100 27.30 15.82 3.43
CA GLY A 100 27.32 17.27 3.24
C GLY A 100 28.30 18.03 4.14
N LYS A 101 29.03 17.34 5.03
CA LYS A 101 30.04 17.89 5.96
C LYS A 101 31.46 17.37 5.68
N GLY A 102 31.65 16.67 4.56
CA GLY A 102 32.93 16.05 4.18
C GLY A 102 33.11 14.62 4.68
N GLY A 103 32.07 14.01 5.25
CA GLY A 103 32.03 12.60 5.64
C GLY A 103 31.06 11.78 4.79
N THR A 104 30.86 10.52 5.19
CA THR A 104 29.86 9.61 4.62
C THR A 104 28.80 9.27 5.65
N ARG A 105 27.56 9.06 5.18
CA ARG A 105 26.48 8.48 5.97
C ARG A 105 25.93 7.25 5.26
N ILE A 106 25.54 6.26 6.04
CA ILE A 106 24.88 5.06 5.53
C ILE A 106 23.38 5.32 5.47
N ILE A 107 22.78 5.14 4.30
CA ILE A 107 21.33 5.11 4.12
C ILE A 107 20.92 3.65 3.92
N LYS A 108 19.94 3.20 4.72
CA LYS A 108 19.27 1.92 4.52
C LYS A 108 17.97 2.15 3.76
N THR A 109 17.79 1.44 2.65
CA THR A 109 16.54 1.40 1.89
C THR A 109 16.00 -0.02 1.87
N VAL A 110 14.72 -0.17 1.56
CA VAL A 110 14.13 -1.49 1.29
C VAL A 110 14.81 -2.10 0.06
N SER A 111 15.01 -3.42 0.06
CA SER A 111 15.54 -4.12 -1.11
C SER A 111 14.52 -4.07 -2.25
N PRO A 112 14.93 -3.91 -3.52
CA PRO A 112 14.01 -4.01 -4.66
C PRO A 112 13.41 -5.42 -4.80
N THR A 113 14.01 -6.42 -4.16
CA THR A 113 13.60 -7.83 -4.18
C THR A 113 13.29 -8.37 -2.79
N GLY A 114 12.59 -9.52 -2.74
CA GLY A 114 12.17 -10.18 -1.52
C GLY A 114 10.80 -9.72 -1.02
N TRP A 115 9.98 -9.17 -1.92
CA TRP A 115 8.63 -8.76 -1.59
C TRP A 115 7.73 -9.96 -1.34
N LYS A 116 6.80 -9.78 -0.39
CA LYS A 116 5.69 -10.69 -0.11
C LYS A 116 4.41 -9.87 -0.02
N LEU A 117 3.30 -10.44 -0.45
CA LEU A 117 1.98 -9.88 -0.26
C LEU A 117 1.30 -10.61 0.91
N ILE A 118 0.86 -9.89 1.94
CA ILE A 118 0.27 -10.45 3.16
C ILE A 118 -1.09 -9.82 3.46
N CYS A 119 -2.02 -10.57 4.05
CA CYS A 119 -3.30 -10.11 4.57
C CYS A 119 -3.49 -10.48 6.04
#